data_AF-A0A9D3B8D9-F1
#
_entry.id   AF-A0A9D3B8D9-F1
#
_cell.length_a   1.000
_cell.length_b   1.000
_cell.length_c   1.000
_cell.angle_alpha   90.00
_cell.angle_beta   90.00
_cell.angle_gamma   90.00
#
_symmetry.space_group_name_H-M   'P 1'
#
loop_
_entity.id
_entity.type
_entity.pdbx_description
1 polymer ?
#
loop_
_entity_poly.entity_id
_entity_poly.type
_entity_poly.pdbx_seq_one_letter_code
_entity_poly.pdbx_strand_id
1 'polypeptide(L)' 'MNCFVCGKKKEDYEVWTNKIVIGATYNSDFQNNEIICNLLDKSVICHVCIKVIEKQVEKERNNHV' A
#
# COMPACT_ATOMS: atom_id res chain seq x y z
N MET A 1 -4.43 15.28 4.30
CA MET A 1 -4.50 13.81 4.22
C MET A 1 -3.11 13.27 4.52
N ASN A 2 -2.99 12.38 5.50
CA ASN A 2 -1.70 11.83 5.90
C ASN A 2 -1.60 10.38 5.41
N CYS A 3 -0.39 9.92 5.12
CA CYS A 3 -0.17 8.51 4.80
C CYS A 3 -0.62 7.63 5.99
N PHE A 4 -1.45 6.64 5.71
CA PHE A 4 -1.96 5.67 6.71
C PHE A 4 -0.83 4.91 7.42
N VAL A 5 0.28 4.66 6.71
CA VAL A 5 1.41 3.87 7.23
C VAL A 5 2.42 4.73 7.98
N CYS A 6 2.87 5.85 7.39
CA CYS A 6 3.97 6.64 7.94
C CYS A 6 3.56 8.00 8.52
N GLY A 7 2.28 8.35 8.46
CA GLY A 7 1.74 9.60 9.05
C GLY A 7 2.19 10.90 8.37
N LYS A 8 3.11 10.86 7.39
CA LYS A 8 3.58 12.05 6.67
C LYS A 8 2.42 12.77 5.99
N LYS A 9 2.49 14.10 5.86
CA LYS A 9 1.46 14.89 5.18
C LYS A 9 1.58 14.78 3.66
N LYS A 10 0.44 14.78 2.95
CA LYS A 10 0.37 14.76 1.48
C LYS A 10 1.10 15.92 0.79
N GLU A 11 1.31 17.03 1.48
CA GLU A 11 1.96 18.24 0.93
C GLU A 11 3.41 17.98 0.46
N ASP A 12 4.00 16.85 0.86
CA ASP A 12 5.38 16.50 0.56
C ASP A 12 5.56 15.46 -0.58
N TYR A 13 4.49 14.92 -1.21
CA TYR A 13 4.62 13.85 -2.22
C TYR A 13 3.32 13.49 -2.99
N GLU A 14 3.48 12.83 -4.16
CA GLU A 14 2.39 12.16 -4.87
C GLU A 14 1.82 10.99 -4.06
N VAL A 15 0.50 10.96 -3.88
CA VAL A 15 -0.23 9.94 -3.12
C VAL A 15 -1.10 9.08 -4.01
N TRP A 16 -1.15 7.79 -3.70
CA TRP A 16 -2.21 6.94 -4.21
C TRP A 16 -3.43 7.15 -3.33
N THR A 17 -4.42 7.83 -3.88
CA THR A 17 -5.70 8.06 -3.23
C THR A 17 -6.66 6.97 -3.64
N ASN A 18 -7.05 6.14 -2.66
CA ASN A 18 -8.18 5.20 -2.68
C ASN A 18 -7.80 3.71 -2.80
N LYS A 19 -8.34 2.92 -1.86
CA LYS A 19 -8.34 1.45 -1.82
C LYS A 19 -8.77 0.83 -3.15
N ILE A 20 -9.74 1.44 -3.84
CA ILE A 20 -10.23 0.99 -5.14
C ILE A 20 -9.12 1.02 -6.19
N VAL A 21 -8.33 2.10 -6.25
CA VAL A 21 -7.25 2.24 -7.24
C VAL A 21 -6.15 1.21 -6.95
N ILE A 22 -5.82 1.00 -5.68
CA ILE A 22 -4.86 -0.03 -5.25
C ILE A 22 -5.37 -1.42 -5.66
N GLY A 23 -6.66 -1.70 -5.39
CA GLY A 23 -7.29 -2.97 -5.76
C GLY A 23 -7.39 -3.21 -7.28
N ALA A 24 -7.43 -2.16 -8.10
CA ALA A 24 -7.39 -2.29 -9.55
C ALA A 24 -5.95 -2.46 -10.10
N THR A 25 -4.95 -1.98 -9.36
CA THR A 25 -3.55 -1.88 -9.82
C THR A 25 -2.71 -3.08 -9.41
N TYR A 26 -2.95 -3.64 -8.22
CA TYR A 26 -2.11 -4.67 -7.61
C TYR A 26 -2.83 -6.02 -7.53
N ASN A 27 -2.05 -7.11 -7.55
CA ASN A 27 -2.57 -8.48 -7.53
C ASN A 27 -3.11 -8.91 -6.15
N SER A 28 -3.71 -10.11 -6.08
CA SER A 28 -4.32 -10.65 -4.86
C SER A 28 -3.35 -10.77 -3.68
N ASP A 29 -2.10 -11.16 -3.92
CA ASP A 29 -1.10 -11.30 -2.85
C ASP A 29 -0.82 -9.96 -2.18
N PHE A 30 -0.67 -8.91 -3.00
CA PHE A 30 -0.49 -7.55 -2.50
C PHE A 30 -1.72 -7.05 -1.77
N GLN A 31 -2.92 -7.32 -2.30
CA GLN A 31 -4.18 -6.93 -1.66
C GLN A 31 -4.40 -7.64 -0.32
N ASN A 32 -3.93 -8.88 -0.18
CA ASN A 32 -4.03 -9.67 1.04
C ASN A 32 -3.03 -9.26 2.13
N ASN A 33 -2.08 -8.38 1.84
CA ASN A 33 -1.19 -7.83 2.85
C ASN A 33 -2.00 -7.15 3.97
N GLU A 34 -1.65 -7.41 5.23
CA GLU A 34 -2.39 -6.92 6.40
C GLU A 34 -2.61 -5.40 6.39
N ILE A 35 -1.59 -4.63 5.96
CA ILE A 35 -1.67 -3.17 5.89
C ILE A 35 -2.66 -2.74 4.80
N ILE A 36 -2.67 -3.42 3.65
CA ILE A 36 -3.54 -3.11 2.51
C ILE A 36 -4.98 -3.50 2.79
N CYS A 37 -5.22 -4.67 3.39
CA CYS A 37 -6.55 -5.11 3.83
C CYS A 37 -7.22 -4.09 4.76
N ASN A 38 -6.44 -3.52 5.68
CA ASN A 38 -6.90 -2.57 6.70
C ASN A 38 -7.03 -1.12 6.18
N LEU A 39 -6.70 -0.83 4.92
CA LEU A 39 -7.01 0.48 4.34
C LEU A 39 -8.52 0.69 4.27
N LEU A 40 -8.97 1.84 4.74
CA LEU A 40 -10.34 2.32 4.55
C LEU A 40 -10.45 3.03 3.20
N ASP A 41 -11.66 3.18 2.67
CA ASP A 41 -11.89 3.82 1.37
C ASP A 41 -11.32 5.24 1.27
N LYS A 42 -11.30 5.96 2.40
CA LYS A 42 -10.77 7.33 2.52
C LYS A 42 -9.30 7.38 2.96
N SER A 43 -8.68 6.23 3.23
CA SER A 43 -7.27 6.17 3.58
C SER A 43 -6.41 6.54 2.37
N VAL A 44 -5.26 7.15 2.66
CA VAL A 44 -4.28 7.55 1.66
C VAL A 44 -2.96 6.89 2.01
N ILE A 45 -2.24 6.39 1.02
CA ILE A 45 -0.92 5.80 1.21
C ILE A 45 0.07 6.44 0.24
N CYS A 46 1.27 6.74 0.74
CA CYS A 46 2.33 7.32 -0.08
C CYS A 46 3.01 6.26 -0.93
N HIS A 47 3.58 6.69 -2.06
CA HIS A 47 4.28 5.78 -2.98
C HIS A 47 5.44 5.04 -2.30
N VAL A 48 6.16 5.68 -1.37
CA VAL A 48 7.25 5.04 -0.61
C VAL A 48 6.74 3.83 0.19
N CYS A 49 5.62 3.97 0.90
CA CYS A 49 5.04 2.88 1.69
C CYS A 49 4.53 1.75 0.78
N ILE A 50 3.92 2.08 -0.36
CA ILE A 50 3.53 1.08 -1.36
C ILE A 50 4.73 0.25 -1.83
N LYS A 51 5.86 0.90 -2.15
CA LYS A 51 7.08 0.20 -2.58
C LYS A 51 7.71 -0.68 -1.49
N VAL A 52 7.56 -0.31 -0.23
CA VAL A 52 8.01 -1.16 0.89
C VAL A 52 7.13 -2.41 0.98
N ILE A 53 5.81 -2.26 0.89
CA ILE A 53 4.86 -3.38 0.94
C ILE A 53 5.07 -4.31 -0.26
N GLU A 54 5.27 -3.77 -1.47
CA GLU A 54 5.52 -4.55 -2.68
C GLU A 54 6.73 -5.47 -2.50
N LYS A 55 7.85 -4.93 -1.98
CA LYS A 55 9.06 -5.71 -1.67
C LYS A 55 8.85 -6.75 -0.56
N GLN A 56 7.99 -6.47 0.42
CA GLN A 56 7.68 -7.45 1.47
C GLN A 56 6.92 -8.64 0.89
N VAL A 57 5.88 -8.37 0.10
CA VAL A 57 5.07 -9.40 -0.57
C VAL A 57 5.92 -10.23 -1.54
N GLU A 58 6.82 -9.61 -2.30
CA GLU A 58 7.76 -10.32 -3.18
C GLU A 58 8.72 -11.23 -2.40
N LYS A 59 9.26 -10.76 -1.28
CA LYS A 59 10.13 -11.58 -0.41
C LYS A 59 9.38 -12.76 0.19
N GLU A 60 8.16 -12.54 0.65
CA GLU A 60 7.31 -13.61 1.21
C GLU A 60 6.99 -14.67 0.15
N ARG A 61 6.69 -14.25 -1.08
CA ARG A 61 6.48 -15.17 -2.21
C ARG A 61 7.74 -16.00 -2.50
N ASN A 62 8.92 -15.37 -2.50
CA ASN A 62 10.18 -16.04 -2.82
C ASN A 62 10.72 -16.95 -1.70
N ASN A 63 10.34 -16.72 -0.44
CA ASN A 63 10.74 -17.56 0.69
C ASN A 63 9.89 -18.85 0.83
N HIS A 64 8.81 -18.98 0.07
CA HIS A 64 7.96 -20.18 0.04
C HIS A 64 8.25 -21.10 -1.18
N VAL A 65 9.39 -20.88 -1.86
CA VAL A 65 9.91 -21.71 -2.96
C VAL A 65 11.06 -22.58 -2.47
#